data_AF-A0A366CW78-F1
#
_entry.id   AF-A0A366CW78-F1
#
_cell.length_a   1.000
_cell.length_b   1.000
_cell.length_c   1.000
_cell.angle_alpha   90.00
_cell.angle_beta   90.00
_cell.angle_gamma   90.00
#
_symmetry.space_group_name_H-M   'P 1'
#
loop_
_entity.id
_entity.type
_entity.pdbx_description
1 polymer ?
#
loop_
_entity_poly.entity_id
_entity_poly.type
_entity_poly.pdbx_seq_one_letter_code
_entity_poly.pdbx_strand_id
1 'polypeptide(L)'
;MRTGTGGRPWVALEQPKPAPVDDRYAYWLNAPPELSAACVYWVRQIERGWLPNRRISQQGYDNSADWYGVWIWEYLHVLAPLIAAERERGSGA
;
A
#
# COMPACT_ATOMS: atom_id res chain seq x y z
N MET A 1 6.06 -2.67 -15.52
CA MET A 1 4.64 -2.23 -15.56
C MET A 1 4.58 -0.76 -15.17
N ARG A 2 3.94 0.10 -15.98
CA ARG A 2 3.83 1.56 -15.76
C ARG A 2 2.36 1.93 -15.54
N THR A 3 1.93 2.18 -14.30
CA THR A 3 0.61 2.80 -14.00
C THR A 3 0.76 4.07 -13.13
N GLY A 4 0.28 5.22 -13.60
CA GLY A 4 0.43 6.53 -12.96
C GLY A 4 -0.62 7.50 -13.51
N THR A 5 -1.12 8.40 -12.66
CA THR A 5 -2.21 9.35 -12.96
C THR A 5 -2.01 10.63 -12.13
N GLY A 6 -2.30 11.82 -12.67
CA GLY A 6 -2.45 13.05 -11.87
C GLY A 6 -1.31 14.09 -11.88
N GLY A 7 -0.51 14.19 -12.94
CA GLY A 7 0.40 15.35 -13.13
C GLY A 7 1.67 15.39 -12.26
N ARG A 8 1.91 14.40 -11.40
CA ARG A 8 3.19 14.22 -10.69
C ARG A 8 4.16 13.34 -11.50
N PRO A 9 5.49 13.58 -11.43
CA PRO A 9 6.49 12.71 -12.02
C PRO A 9 6.35 11.28 -11.48
N TRP A 10 6.56 10.31 -12.36
CA TRP A 10 6.42 8.89 -12.05
C TRP A 10 7.38 8.44 -10.95
N VAL A 11 6.86 7.97 -9.83
CA VAL A 11 7.68 7.30 -8.81
C VAL A 11 7.94 5.87 -9.27
N ALA A 12 9.18 5.59 -9.64
CA ALA A 12 9.61 4.24 -9.93
C ALA A 12 9.59 3.41 -8.65
N LEU A 13 8.88 2.29 -8.68
CA LEU A 13 8.86 1.33 -7.58
C LEU A 13 10.24 0.68 -7.42
N GLU A 14 10.73 0.60 -6.18
CA GLU A 14 11.95 -0.15 -5.87
C GLU A 14 11.82 -1.63 -6.29
N GLN A 15 12.92 -2.24 -6.70
CA GLN A 15 12.95 -3.66 -7.08
C GLN A 15 14.16 -4.36 -6.44
N PRO A 16 14.04 -5.65 -6.07
CA PRO A 16 12.85 -6.48 -6.19
C PRO A 16 11.78 -6.14 -5.13
N LYS A 17 10.49 -6.36 -5.45
CA LYS A 17 9.42 -6.33 -4.44
C LYS A 17 9.63 -7.50 -3.47
N PRO A 18 9.49 -7.31 -2.14
CA PRO A 18 9.48 -8.42 -1.19
C PRO A 18 8.38 -9.44 -1.51
N ALA A 19 8.60 -10.68 -1.06
CA ALA A 19 7.58 -11.72 -1.15
C ALA A 19 6.30 -11.30 -0.37
N PRO A 20 5.11 -11.69 -0.85
CA PRO A 20 3.89 -11.49 -0.09
C PRO A 20 3.89 -12.35 1.18
N VAL A 21 3.08 -11.97 2.16
CA VAL A 21 2.79 -12.83 3.31
C VAL A 21 2.07 -14.12 2.88
N ASP A 22 2.29 -15.22 3.60
CA ASP A 22 1.74 -16.54 3.23
C ASP A 22 0.21 -16.63 3.42
N ASP A 23 -0.31 -16.03 4.48
CA ASP A 23 -1.75 -15.96 4.77
C ASP A 23 -2.12 -14.54 5.21
N ARG A 24 -2.85 -13.81 4.35
CA ARG A 24 -3.28 -12.44 4.61
C ARG A 24 -4.30 -12.30 5.75
N TYR A 25 -4.96 -13.38 6.16
CA TYR A 25 -5.92 -13.39 7.28
C TYR A 25 -5.28 -13.72 8.63
N ALA A 26 -4.02 -14.17 8.66
CA ALA A 26 -3.31 -14.54 9.90
C ALA A 26 -3.37 -13.44 10.97
N TYR A 27 -3.31 -12.18 10.55
CA TYR A 27 -3.51 -11.00 11.38
C TYR A 27 -4.69 -10.20 10.84
N TRP A 28 -5.91 -10.64 11.19
CA TRP A 28 -7.13 -9.93 10.90
C TRP A 28 -7.59 -9.06 12.07
N LEU A 29 -7.81 -9.68 13.24
CA LEU A 29 -8.35 -9.00 14.43
C LEU A 29 -7.28 -8.31 15.25
N ASN A 30 -6.04 -8.81 15.21
CA ASN A 30 -4.95 -8.38 16.06
C ASN A 30 -3.78 -7.89 15.21
N ALA A 31 -3.04 -6.92 15.76
CA ALA A 31 -1.82 -6.44 15.13
C ALA A 31 -0.78 -7.56 15.06
N PRO A 32 -0.01 -7.64 13.95
CA PRO A 32 1.17 -8.48 13.92
C PRO A 32 2.24 -7.96 14.90
N PRO A 33 3.12 -8.84 15.42
CA PRO A 33 4.18 -8.43 16.33
C PRO A 33 5.18 -7.47 15.65
N GLU A 34 5.38 -7.63 14.35
CA GLU A 34 6.20 -6.76 13.50
C GLU A 34 5.52 -6.59 12.15
N LEU A 35 5.79 -5.48 11.46
CA LEU A 35 5.29 -5.28 10.10
C LEU A 35 5.99 -6.23 9.12
N SER A 36 5.22 -6.79 8.19
CA SER A 36 5.71 -7.58 7.07
C SER A 36 6.67 -6.76 6.21
N ALA A 37 7.64 -7.43 5.60
CA ALA A 37 8.58 -6.80 4.67
C ALA A 37 7.84 -6.09 3.51
N ALA A 38 6.73 -6.67 3.04
CA ALA A 38 5.86 -6.08 2.03
C ALA A 38 5.22 -4.77 2.53
N CYS A 39 4.72 -4.73 3.77
CA CYS A 39 4.14 -3.51 4.35
C CYS A 39 5.19 -2.39 4.43
N VAL A 40 6.36 -2.68 5.01
CA VAL A 40 7.47 -1.72 5.11
C VAL A 40 7.91 -1.21 3.75
N TYR A 41 7.98 -2.08 2.75
CA TYR A 41 8.28 -1.69 1.38
C TYR A 41 7.27 -0.68 0.84
N TRP A 42 5.96 -0.95 0.99
CA TRP A 42 4.91 -0.07 0.46
C TRP A 42 4.83 1.26 1.19
N VAL A 43 5.06 1.30 2.50
CA VAL A 43 5.19 2.55 3.27
C VAL A 43 6.24 3.45 2.61
N ARG A 44 7.45 2.93 2.34
CA ARG A 44 8.51 3.70 1.68
C ARG A 44 8.13 4.20 0.30
N GLN A 45 7.43 3.40 -0.50
CA GLN A 45 7.00 3.84 -1.84
C GLN A 45 5.97 4.99 -1.73
N ILE A 46 5.02 4.87 -0.80
CA ILE A 46 3.98 5.87 -0.59
C ILE A 46 4.57 7.18 -0.07
N GLU A 47 5.50 7.12 0.90
CA GLU A 47 6.22 8.28 1.40
C GLU A 47 7.06 8.99 0.32
N ARG A 48 7.49 8.25 -0.71
CA ARG A 48 8.15 8.82 -1.90
C ARG A 48 7.18 9.39 -2.94
N GLY A 49 5.88 9.38 -2.64
CA GLY A 49 4.82 9.93 -3.48
C GLY A 49 4.19 8.92 -4.44
N TRP A 50 4.48 7.62 -4.33
CA TRP A 50 3.75 6.60 -5.08
C TRP A 50 2.34 6.45 -4.51
N LEU A 51 1.32 6.45 -5.37
CA LEU A 51 -0.06 6.20 -4.95
C LEU A 51 -0.72 5.16 -5.85
N PRO A 52 -1.60 4.31 -5.28
CA PRO A 52 -2.36 3.37 -6.09
C PRO A 52 -3.31 4.10 -7.04
N ASN A 53 -3.48 3.52 -8.22
CA ASN A 53 -4.48 3.98 -9.18
C ASN A 53 -5.92 3.73 -8.65
N ARG A 54 -6.90 4.33 -9.33
CA ARG A 54 -8.31 4.23 -8.95
C ARG A 54 -8.80 2.78 -8.85
N ARG A 55 -8.35 1.90 -9.75
CA ARG A 55 -8.75 0.49 -9.75
C ARG A 55 -8.33 -0.20 -8.46
N ILE A 56 -7.07 -0.08 -8.05
CA ILE A 56 -6.55 -0.69 -6.80
C ILE A 56 -7.30 -0.15 -5.58
N SER A 57 -7.63 1.14 -5.61
CA SER A 57 -8.28 1.82 -4.49
C SER A 57 -9.72 1.41 -4.24
N GLN A 58 -10.37 0.78 -5.22
CA GLN A 58 -11.78 0.41 -5.17
C GLN A 58 -11.99 -1.08 -4.89
N GLN A 59 -10.93 -1.88 -4.71
CA GLN A 59 -11.07 -3.34 -4.61
C GLN A 59 -11.56 -3.83 -3.24
N GLY A 60 -11.77 -2.94 -2.26
CA GLY A 60 -12.02 -3.30 -0.87
C GLY A 60 -10.75 -3.80 -0.17
N TYR A 61 -10.82 -4.02 1.14
CA TYR A 61 -9.62 -4.29 1.94
C TYR A 61 -8.97 -5.64 1.63
N ASP A 62 -9.75 -6.66 1.31
CA ASP A 62 -9.26 -8.03 1.12
C ASP A 62 -8.40 -8.14 -0.14
N ASN A 63 -8.98 -7.78 -1.29
CA ASN A 63 -8.27 -7.72 -2.56
C ASN A 63 -7.10 -6.73 -2.52
N SER A 64 -7.22 -5.64 -1.76
CA SER A 64 -6.11 -4.71 -1.61
C SER A 64 -4.96 -5.35 -0.84
N ALA A 65 -5.23 -5.98 0.32
CA ALA A 65 -4.21 -6.67 1.10
C ALA A 65 -3.50 -7.76 0.26
N ASP A 66 -4.25 -8.51 -0.54
CA ASP A 66 -3.71 -9.48 -1.49
C ASP A 66 -2.78 -8.83 -2.53
N TRP A 67 -3.21 -7.74 -3.17
CA TRP A 67 -2.40 -7.01 -4.15
C TRP A 67 -1.11 -6.45 -3.55
N TYR A 68 -1.22 -5.88 -2.35
CA TYR A 68 -0.07 -5.35 -1.62
C TYR A 68 0.84 -6.49 -1.13
N GLY A 69 0.30 -7.68 -0.88
CA GLY A 69 1.02 -8.83 -0.34
C GLY A 69 1.23 -8.72 1.17
N VAL A 70 0.27 -8.14 1.87
CA VAL A 70 0.34 -7.79 3.30
C VAL A 70 -0.80 -8.45 4.07
N TRP A 71 -0.71 -8.46 5.40
CA TRP A 71 -1.86 -8.87 6.21
C TRP A 71 -2.98 -7.82 6.13
N ILE A 72 -4.22 -8.26 6.30
CA ILE A 72 -5.37 -7.36 6.20
C ILE A 72 -5.33 -6.27 7.27
N TRP A 73 -4.86 -6.60 8.47
CA TRP A 73 -4.62 -5.59 9.51
C TRP A 73 -3.64 -4.50 9.05
N GLU A 74 -2.54 -4.86 8.39
CA GLU A 74 -1.55 -3.90 7.90
C GLU A 74 -2.13 -2.98 6.81
N TYR A 75 -2.94 -3.55 5.91
CA TYR A 75 -3.62 -2.73 4.91
C TYR A 75 -4.55 -1.71 5.58
N LEU A 76 -5.40 -2.15 6.50
CA LEU A 76 -6.40 -1.30 7.13
C LEU A 76 -5.81 -0.24 8.05
N HIS A 77 -4.76 -0.57 8.80
CA HIS A 77 -4.24 0.28 9.87
C HIS A 77 -2.97 1.04 9.51
N VAL A 78 -2.24 0.62 8.45
CA VAL A 78 -0.99 1.27 8.03
C VAL A 78 -1.14 1.87 6.64
N LEU A 79 -1.43 1.03 5.63
CA LEU A 79 -1.37 1.49 4.24
C LEU A 79 -2.55 2.38 3.85
N ALA A 80 -3.79 1.98 4.16
CA ALA A 80 -4.97 2.74 3.77
C ALA A 80 -5.00 4.16 4.38
N PRO A 81 -4.69 4.36 5.68
CA PRO A 81 -4.57 5.70 6.25
C PRO A 81 -3.45 6.53 5.60
N LEU A 82 -2.28 5.90 5.34
CA LEU A 82 -1.15 6.57 4.72
C LEU A 82 -1.47 7.04 3.28
N ILE A 83 -2.14 6.18 2.50
CA ILE A 83 -2.60 6.50 1.14
C ILE A 83 -3.60 7.66 1.16
N ALA A 84 -4.52 7.69 2.13
CA ALA A 84 -5.48 8.78 2.27
C ALA A 84 -4.77 10.10 2.59
N ALA A 85 -3.87 10.10 3.57
CA ALA A 85 -3.10 11.28 3.96
C ALA A 85 -2.25 11.85 2.81
N GLU A 86 -1.60 10.99 2.02
CA GLU A 86 -0.77 11.44 0.90
C GLU A 86 -1.61 11.99 -0.27
N ARG A 87 -2.84 11.51 -0.46
CA ARG A 87 -3.80 12.08 -1.42
C ARG A 87 -4.27 13.48 -1.02
N GLU A 88 -4.54 13.68 0.26
CA GLU A 88 -4.93 14.98 0.80
C GLU A 88 -3.78 15.98 0.63
N ARG A 89 -2.55 15.58 0.96
CA ARG A 89 -1.34 16.38 0.74
C ARG A 89 -1.17 16.81 -0.72
N GLY A 90 -1.51 15.93 -1.67
CA GLY A 90 -1.40 16.22 -3.09
C GLY A 90 -2.54 17.00 -3.71
N SER A 91 -3.65 17.18 -3.00
CA SER A 91 -4.82 17.94 -3.48
C SER A 91 -4.82 19.40 -2.99
N GLY A 92 -3.92 19.76 -2.08
CA GLY A 92 -3.76 21.11 -1.53
C GLY A 92 -2.61 21.94 -2.12
N ALA A 93 -1.95 21.46 -3.16
CA ALA A 93 -0.87 22.14 -3.90
C ALA A 93 -1.29 22.40 -5.34
#